data_AF-A0A8J5MFU9-F1
#
_entry.id   AF-A0A8J5MFU9-F1
#
_cell.length_a   1.000
_cell.length_b   1.000
_cell.length_c   1.000
_cell.angle_alpha   90.00
_cell.angle_beta   90.00
_cell.angle_gamma   90.00
#
_symmetry.space_group_name_H-M   'P 1'
#
loop_
_entity.id
_entity.type
_entity.pdbx_description
1 polymer ?
#
loop_
_entity_poly.entity_id
_entity_poly.type
_entity_poly.pdbx_seq_one_letter_code
_entity_poly.pdbx_strand_id
1 'polypeptide(L)'
;MDKLGHMQGMGGLFVAAVYGGVLSSMSSQANSIACIIWEDFLKDQPYFKTFSNTAATNTVKLLSAVTGILSVGCGLLSGQLGSLFNVAYSINGALKGPLDGVFLTGILVPWANKKGALAGLIISSTFNMWLVIGKFIQGGGTPPYLPLSTEGCLVNGSHPLLINSTTAYSFPNSPTTTVPSSYTSTGINPVASTHNPQIEAIDVSSTSHTIYDISYCYSGIMGVIITMVISSLVSLCTGPVAPKNVNKKLVNLTCARLHHQLWQLLPNHDSYSNDMEDKVAPNLTTSASTGLDDVQQLTKKQTGSREDYPNL
;
A
#
# COMPACT_ATOMS: atom_id res chain seq x y z
N MET A 1 -1.60 1.85 27.67
CA MET A 1 -0.23 1.72 28.22
C MET A 1 -0.21 1.05 29.59
N ASP A 2 -1.33 0.46 29.99
CA ASP A 2 -1.59 0.15 31.41
C ASP A 2 -1.04 -1.22 31.83
N LYS A 3 -0.56 -2.02 30.88
CA LYS A 3 -0.01 -3.35 31.14
C LYS A 3 1.45 -3.34 31.61
N LEU A 4 2.19 -2.25 31.39
CA LEU A 4 3.62 -2.13 31.73
C LEU A 4 3.93 -0.92 32.64
N GLY A 5 2.91 -0.24 33.17
CA GLY A 5 3.06 0.97 33.99
C GLY A 5 3.82 0.75 35.32
N HIS A 6 3.96 -0.50 35.75
CA HIS A 6 4.77 -0.87 36.92
C HIS A 6 6.28 -0.65 36.71
N MET A 7 6.77 -0.73 35.47
CA MET A 7 8.19 -0.55 35.15
C MET A 7 8.46 0.89 34.69
N GLN A 8 9.08 1.69 35.56
CA GLN A 8 9.45 3.08 35.26
C GLN A 8 10.41 3.14 34.06
N GLY A 9 10.11 4.00 33.09
CA GLY A 9 10.88 4.14 31.85
C GLY A 9 10.41 3.26 30.68
N MET A 10 9.66 2.18 30.92
CA MET A 10 9.20 1.27 29.85
C MET A 10 8.21 1.94 28.89
N GLY A 11 7.32 2.79 29.40
CA GLY A 11 6.43 3.60 28.58
C GLY A 11 7.20 4.55 27.64
N GLY A 12 8.27 5.18 28.14
CA GLY A 12 9.14 6.05 27.34
C GLY A 12 9.89 5.29 26.25
N LEU A 13 10.43 4.10 26.57
CA LEU A 13 11.07 3.22 25.59
C LEU A 13 10.09 2.81 24.48
N PHE A 14 8.86 2.44 24.84
CA PHE A 14 7.83 2.08 23.87
C PHE A 14 7.49 3.24 22.93
N VAL A 15 7.26 4.44 23.47
CA VAL A 15 6.99 5.64 22.68
C VAL A 15 8.16 5.95 21.74
N ALA A 16 9.39 5.92 22.25
CA ALA A 16 10.58 6.14 21.44
C ALA A 16 10.71 5.13 20.30
N ALA A 17 10.43 3.84 20.54
CA ALA A 17 10.47 2.80 19.52
C ALA A 17 9.41 3.01 18.43
N VAL A 18 8.18 3.35 18.81
CA VAL A 18 7.09 3.64 17.85
C VAL A 18 7.43 4.86 17.00
N TYR A 19 7.87 5.96 17.61
CA TYR A 19 8.27 7.15 16.85
C TYR A 19 9.47 6.88 15.96
N GLY A 20 10.48 6.15 16.44
CA GLY A 20 11.63 5.74 15.62
C GLY A 20 11.21 4.94 14.39
N GLY A 21 10.31 3.96 14.56
CA GLY A 21 9.75 3.18 13.46
C GLY A 21 9.00 4.03 12.43
N VAL A 22 8.08 4.88 12.89
CA VAL A 22 7.31 5.77 12.01
C VAL A 22 8.21 6.76 11.27
N LEU A 23 9.14 7.41 11.97
CA LEU A 23 10.07 8.38 11.38
C LEU A 23 10.99 7.75 10.34
N SER A 24 11.46 6.51 10.56
CA SER A 24 12.29 5.80 9.58
C SER A 24 11.55 5.55 8.26
N SER A 25 10.29 5.12 8.33
CA SER A 25 9.46 4.89 7.15
C SER A 25 9.11 6.20 6.45
N MET A 26 8.71 7.22 7.20
CA MET A 26 8.35 8.54 6.66
C MET A 26 9.53 9.25 6.01
N SER A 27 10.74 9.11 6.57
CA SER A 27 11.96 9.68 5.99
C SER A 27 12.28 9.06 4.62
N SER A 28 12.17 7.73 4.51
CA SER A 28 12.40 7.05 3.22
C SER A 28 11.39 7.48 2.15
N GLN A 29 10.11 7.64 2.52
CA GLN A 29 9.07 8.10 1.60
C GLN A 29 9.31 9.53 1.11
N ALA A 30 9.61 10.48 2.01
CA ALA A 30 9.87 11.87 1.65
C ALA A 30 11.11 11.99 0.75
N ASN A 31 12.17 11.23 1.05
CA ASN A 31 13.38 11.18 0.23
C ASN A 31 13.09 10.60 -1.17
N SER A 32 12.35 9.50 -1.27
CA SER A 32 11.99 8.92 -2.55
C SER A 32 11.15 9.86 -3.41
N ILE A 33 10.16 10.56 -2.82
CA ILE A 33 9.34 11.54 -3.55
C ILE A 33 10.23 12.68 -4.07
N ALA A 34 11.15 13.18 -3.25
CA ALA A 34 12.09 14.23 -3.67
C ALA A 34 12.99 13.77 -4.82
N CYS A 35 13.49 12.54 -4.77
CA CYS A 35 14.28 11.95 -5.86
C CYS A 35 13.45 11.79 -7.14
N ILE A 36 12.21 11.30 -7.03
CA ILE A 36 11.29 11.13 -8.17
C ILE A 36 11.00 12.48 -8.82
N ILE A 37 10.66 13.50 -8.04
CA ILE A 37 10.40 14.84 -8.60
C ILE A 37 11.64 15.39 -9.31
N TRP A 38 12.82 15.17 -8.74
CA TRP A 38 14.08 15.59 -9.35
C TRP A 38 14.34 14.88 -10.68
N GLU A 39 14.32 13.55 -10.69
CA GLU A 39 14.66 12.74 -11.87
C GLU A 39 13.59 12.81 -12.96
N ASP A 40 12.29 12.79 -12.61
CA ASP A 40 11.22 12.71 -13.61
C ASP A 40 10.80 14.09 -14.16
N PHE A 41 10.98 15.18 -13.41
CA PHE A 41 10.45 16.50 -13.79
C PHE A 41 11.48 17.63 -13.84
N LEU A 42 12.41 17.71 -12.89
CA LEU A 42 13.30 18.87 -12.78
C LEU A 42 14.59 18.68 -13.60
N LYS A 43 15.17 17.50 -13.64
CA LYS A 43 16.47 17.23 -14.27
C LYS A 43 16.50 17.56 -15.77
N ASP A 44 15.41 17.29 -16.48
CA ASP A 44 15.28 17.54 -17.91
C ASP A 44 14.89 19.00 -18.25
N GLN A 45 14.57 19.82 -17.25
CA GLN A 45 14.25 21.23 -17.46
C GLN A 45 15.52 22.04 -17.80
N PRO A 46 15.45 22.97 -18.77
CA PRO A 46 16.62 23.70 -19.28
C PRO A 46 17.35 24.51 -18.19
N TYR A 47 16.65 24.95 -17.15
CA TYR A 47 17.23 25.69 -16.02
C TYR A 47 18.10 24.81 -15.11
N PHE A 48 17.70 23.55 -14.90
CA PHE A 48 18.37 22.63 -13.95
C PHE A 48 19.41 21.74 -14.62
N LYS A 49 19.41 21.66 -15.96
CA LYS A 49 20.37 20.86 -16.74
C LYS A 49 21.84 21.29 -16.56
N THR A 50 22.07 22.54 -16.16
CA THR A 50 23.40 23.12 -15.92
C THR A 50 23.85 22.97 -14.46
N PHE A 51 23.06 22.34 -13.59
CA PHE A 51 23.41 22.22 -12.17
C PHE A 51 24.57 21.24 -11.97
N SER A 52 25.53 21.64 -11.12
CA SER A 52 26.55 20.72 -10.60
C SER A 52 25.90 19.65 -9.71
N ASN A 53 26.51 18.46 -9.62
CA ASN A 53 26.04 17.35 -8.79
C ASN A 53 25.76 17.75 -7.33
N THR A 54 26.56 18.67 -6.79
CA THR A 54 26.39 19.20 -5.43
C THR A 54 25.15 20.09 -5.30
N ALA A 55 24.87 20.90 -6.31
CA ALA A 55 23.67 21.76 -6.35
C ALA A 55 22.40 20.91 -6.49
N ALA A 56 22.41 19.91 -7.38
CA ALA A 56 21.34 18.93 -7.54
C ALA A 56 21.00 18.22 -6.22
N THR A 57 22.03 17.75 -5.51
CA THR A 57 21.86 17.09 -4.20
C THR A 57 21.23 18.05 -3.18
N ASN A 58 21.65 19.32 -3.17
CA ASN A 58 21.08 20.29 -2.25
C ASN A 58 19.60 20.60 -2.58
N THR A 59 19.23 20.62 -3.87
CA THR A 59 17.83 20.77 -4.30
C THR A 59 16.99 19.58 -3.87
N VAL A 60 17.48 18.34 -4.03
CA VAL A 60 16.76 17.13 -3.57
C VAL A 60 16.58 17.16 -2.04
N LYS A 61 17.61 17.57 -1.27
CA LYS A 61 17.48 17.74 0.19
C LYS A 61 16.42 18.77 0.56
N LEU A 62 16.40 19.93 -0.11
CA LEU A 62 15.39 20.96 0.10
C LEU A 62 14.00 20.43 -0.21
N LEU A 63 13.84 19.69 -1.30
CA LEU A 63 12.57 19.11 -1.71
C LEU A 63 12.08 18.03 -0.74
N SER A 64 13.00 17.24 -0.17
CA SER A 64 12.70 16.30 0.91
C SER A 64 12.23 17.03 2.18
N ALA A 65 12.77 18.20 2.49
CA ALA A 65 12.31 19.01 3.62
C ALA A 65 10.90 19.58 3.36
N VAL A 66 10.64 20.10 2.15
CA VAL A 66 9.33 20.64 1.76
C VAL A 66 8.24 19.57 1.81
N THR A 67 8.51 18.36 1.30
CA THR A 67 7.56 17.23 1.35
C THR A 67 7.29 16.79 2.80
N GLY A 68 8.27 16.84 3.69
CA GLY A 68 8.08 16.62 5.12
C GLY A 68 7.23 17.69 5.79
N ILE A 69 7.42 18.97 5.46
CA ILE A 69 6.57 20.06 5.98
C ILE A 69 5.12 19.90 5.50
N LEU A 70 4.94 19.54 4.23
CA LEU A 70 3.62 19.30 3.65
C LEU A 70 2.91 18.12 4.35
N SER A 71 3.62 17.04 4.66
CA SER A 71 3.03 15.88 5.34
C SER A 71 2.61 16.20 6.78
N VAL A 72 3.36 17.05 7.50
CA VAL A 72 2.94 17.59 8.80
C VAL A 72 1.65 18.40 8.66
N GLY A 73 1.54 19.24 7.63
CA GLY A 73 0.31 19.98 7.33
C GLY A 73 -0.90 19.08 7.09
N CYS A 74 -0.75 18.04 6.27
CA CYS A 74 -1.80 17.03 6.07
C CYS A 74 -2.14 16.27 7.37
N GLY A 75 -1.15 16.00 8.22
CA GLY A 75 -1.35 15.39 9.53
C GLY A 75 -2.25 16.23 10.44
N LEU A 76 -2.12 17.55 10.42
CA LEU A 76 -3.00 18.45 11.19
C LEU A 76 -4.46 18.42 10.69
N LEU A 77 -4.66 18.22 9.38
CA LEU A 77 -6.00 18.11 8.77
C LEU A 77 -6.63 16.72 8.97
N SER A 78 -5.83 15.70 9.33
CA SER A 78 -6.29 14.32 9.44
C SER A 78 -7.34 14.07 10.52
N GLY A 79 -7.42 14.96 11.53
CA GLY A 79 -8.42 14.87 12.61
C GLY A 79 -9.87 15.01 12.16
N GLN A 80 -10.12 15.42 10.91
CA GLN A 80 -11.46 15.51 10.32
C GLN A 80 -11.88 14.22 9.59
N LEU A 81 -10.95 13.27 9.40
CA LEU A 81 -11.18 12.01 8.70
C LEU A 81 -11.51 10.94 9.73
N GLY A 82 -12.76 10.43 9.74
CA GLY A 82 -13.26 9.46 10.75
C GLY A 82 -12.30 8.32 11.12
N SER A 83 -12.36 7.18 10.42
CA SER A 83 -11.35 6.13 10.60
C SER A 83 -10.15 6.39 9.69
N LEU A 84 -9.16 7.13 10.18
CA LEU A 84 -7.96 7.52 9.43
C LEU A 84 -7.26 6.32 8.77
N PHE A 85 -7.20 5.19 9.47
CA PHE A 85 -6.60 3.96 8.96
C PHE A 85 -7.35 3.44 7.72
N ASN A 86 -8.69 3.39 7.77
CA ASN A 86 -9.51 2.90 6.66
C ASN A 86 -9.39 3.83 5.45
N VAL A 87 -9.39 5.14 5.69
CA VAL A 87 -9.20 6.16 4.65
C VAL A 87 -7.84 6.03 3.98
N ALA A 88 -6.78 5.98 4.78
CA ALA A 88 -5.41 5.86 4.28
C ALA A 88 -5.19 4.57 3.50
N TYR A 89 -5.72 3.44 3.98
CA TYR A 89 -5.58 2.16 3.27
C TYR A 89 -6.35 2.15 1.95
N SER A 90 -7.58 2.70 1.93
CA SER A 90 -8.40 2.76 0.73
C SER A 90 -7.76 3.63 -0.38
N ILE A 91 -7.23 4.81 -0.01
CA ILE A 91 -6.57 5.71 -0.97
C ILE A 91 -5.26 5.08 -1.48
N ASN A 92 -4.46 4.50 -0.58
CA ASN A 92 -3.24 3.80 -0.98
C ASN A 92 -3.54 2.65 -1.95
N GLY A 93 -4.57 1.85 -1.68
CA GLY A 93 -5.00 0.76 -2.55
C GLY A 93 -5.46 1.26 -3.92
N ALA A 94 -6.27 2.31 -3.98
CA ALA A 94 -6.79 2.85 -5.23
C ALA A 94 -5.72 3.45 -6.14
N LEU A 95 -4.68 4.07 -5.58
CA LEU A 95 -3.56 4.64 -6.35
C LEU A 95 -2.52 3.57 -6.72
N LYS A 96 -2.12 2.73 -5.77
CA LYS A 96 -1.06 1.72 -5.98
C LYS A 96 -1.55 0.51 -6.78
N GLY A 97 -2.79 0.08 -6.59
CA GLY A 97 -3.35 -1.11 -7.24
C GLY A 97 -3.20 -1.09 -8.77
N PRO A 98 -3.66 -0.03 -9.47
CA PRO A 98 -3.46 0.10 -10.90
C PRO A 98 -2.00 0.11 -11.35
N LEU A 99 -1.12 0.77 -10.59
CA LEU A 99 0.32 0.82 -10.89
C LEU A 99 0.93 -0.58 -10.79
N ASP A 100 0.67 -1.29 -9.69
CA ASP A 100 1.09 -2.68 -9.50
C ASP A 100 0.50 -3.56 -10.62
N GLY A 101 -0.74 -3.33 -11.02
CA GLY A 101 -1.39 -4.03 -12.14
C GLY A 101 -0.66 -3.88 -13.46
N VAL A 102 -0.14 -2.70 -13.79
CA VAL A 102 0.69 -2.49 -14.99
C VAL A 102 2.02 -3.22 -14.86
N PHE A 103 2.68 -3.17 -13.70
CA PHE A 103 3.92 -3.89 -13.45
C PHE A 103 3.74 -5.41 -13.60
N LEU A 104 2.69 -5.97 -12.98
CA LEU A 104 2.33 -7.38 -13.10
C LEU A 104 2.00 -7.75 -14.54
N THR A 105 1.28 -6.88 -15.28
CA THR A 105 1.01 -7.07 -16.71
C THR A 105 2.31 -7.14 -17.51
N GLY A 106 3.29 -6.28 -17.23
CA GLY A 106 4.60 -6.31 -17.91
C GLY A 106 5.38 -7.62 -17.68
N ILE A 107 5.21 -8.26 -16.53
CA ILE A 107 5.91 -9.51 -16.17
C ILE A 107 5.16 -10.75 -16.66
N LEU A 108 3.83 -10.76 -16.53
CA LEU A 108 2.97 -11.93 -16.75
C LEU A 108 2.31 -11.97 -18.13
N VAL A 109 2.15 -10.83 -18.79
CA VAL A 109 1.37 -10.66 -20.03
C VAL A 109 2.29 -10.17 -21.15
N PRO A 110 3.11 -11.05 -21.76
CA PRO A 110 4.06 -10.67 -22.81
C PRO A 110 3.43 -10.19 -24.13
N TRP A 111 2.13 -10.43 -24.34
CA TRP A 111 1.40 -9.88 -25.49
C TRP A 111 0.94 -8.43 -25.27
N ALA A 112 1.06 -7.90 -24.04
CA ALA A 112 0.60 -6.56 -23.72
C ALA A 112 1.47 -5.49 -24.41
N ASN A 113 0.83 -4.56 -25.10
CA ASN A 113 1.50 -3.46 -25.79
C ASN A 113 1.51 -2.18 -24.94
N LYS A 114 2.37 -1.21 -25.31
CA LYS A 114 2.49 0.07 -24.58
C LYS A 114 1.16 0.83 -24.51
N LYS A 115 0.33 0.75 -25.56
CA LYS A 115 -0.98 1.40 -25.64
C LYS A 115 -1.99 0.79 -24.67
N GLY A 116 -2.01 -0.54 -24.56
CA GLY A 116 -2.87 -1.30 -23.66
C GLY A 116 -2.44 -1.17 -22.20
N ALA A 117 -1.13 -1.13 -21.93
CA ALA A 117 -0.61 -0.79 -20.61
C ALA A 117 -1.08 0.60 -20.16
N LEU A 118 -0.95 1.62 -21.03
CA LEU A 118 -1.40 2.98 -20.74
C LEU A 118 -2.92 3.08 -20.58
N ALA A 119 -3.69 2.48 -21.49
CA ALA A 119 -5.15 2.48 -21.42
C ALA A 119 -5.66 1.74 -20.17
N GLY A 120 -5.05 0.60 -19.84
CA GLY A 120 -5.34 -0.14 -18.62
C GLY A 120 -5.08 0.70 -17.37
N LEU A 121 -3.93 1.39 -17.30
CA LEU A 121 -3.61 2.28 -16.19
C LEU A 121 -4.67 3.39 -16.01
N ILE A 122 -5.02 4.09 -17.08
CA ILE A 122 -5.95 5.21 -17.03
C ILE A 122 -7.35 4.73 -16.62
N ILE A 123 -7.90 3.72 -17.31
CA ILE A 123 -9.28 3.28 -17.07
C ILE A 123 -9.42 2.66 -15.68
N SER A 124 -8.48 1.82 -15.26
CA SER A 124 -8.50 1.20 -13.93
C SER A 124 -8.30 2.21 -12.80
N SER A 125 -7.44 3.23 -13.00
CA SER A 125 -7.24 4.32 -12.04
C SER A 125 -8.50 5.16 -11.89
N THR A 126 -9.14 5.57 -13.00
CA THR A 126 -10.42 6.30 -12.95
C THR A 126 -11.51 5.48 -12.25
N PHE A 127 -11.61 4.19 -12.56
CA PHE A 127 -12.60 3.31 -11.92
C PHE A 127 -12.35 3.14 -10.41
N ASN A 128 -11.11 2.93 -9.99
CA ASN A 128 -10.77 2.82 -8.58
C ASN A 128 -11.01 4.11 -7.82
N MET A 129 -10.66 5.24 -8.42
CA MET A 129 -10.92 6.55 -7.84
C MET A 129 -12.43 6.80 -7.70
N TRP A 130 -13.22 6.41 -8.71
CA TRP A 130 -14.68 6.45 -8.64
C TRP A 130 -15.25 5.60 -7.50
N LEU A 131 -14.75 4.38 -7.31
CA LEU A 131 -15.20 3.51 -6.20
C LEU A 131 -14.89 4.11 -4.83
N VAL A 132 -13.68 4.62 -4.64
CA VAL A 132 -13.26 5.20 -3.35
C VAL A 132 -14.00 6.50 -3.07
N ILE A 133 -14.13 7.38 -4.05
CA ILE A 133 -14.90 8.63 -3.90
C ILE A 133 -16.37 8.32 -3.62
N GLY A 134 -16.99 7.38 -4.35
CA GLY A 134 -18.38 7.00 -4.12
C GLY A 134 -18.61 6.42 -2.72
N LYS A 135 -17.63 5.70 -2.18
CA LYS A 135 -17.66 5.20 -0.79
C LYS A 135 -17.59 6.33 0.25
N PHE A 136 -16.85 7.40 -0.03
CA PHE A 136 -16.82 8.59 0.82
C PHE A 136 -18.10 9.41 0.76
N ILE A 137 -18.74 9.52 -0.42
CA ILE A 137 -19.95 10.32 -0.61
C ILE A 137 -21.20 9.62 -0.08
N GLN A 138 -21.38 8.33 -0.38
CA GLN A 138 -22.59 7.61 0.02
C GLN A 138 -22.59 7.19 1.50
N GLY A 139 -21.44 7.28 2.18
CA GLY A 139 -21.28 6.77 3.53
C GLY A 139 -21.42 5.25 3.52
N GLY A 140 -20.34 4.55 3.15
CA GLY A 140 -20.36 3.08 3.10
C GLY A 140 -20.88 2.45 4.39
N GLY A 141 -21.59 1.33 4.27
CA GLY A 141 -22.23 0.67 5.41
C GLY A 141 -21.25 0.46 6.57
N THR A 142 -21.68 0.77 7.79
CA THR A 142 -20.93 0.42 8.99
C THR A 142 -20.78 -1.09 9.03
N PRO A 143 -19.56 -1.64 8.97
CA PRO A 143 -19.40 -3.09 9.07
C PRO A 143 -19.95 -3.52 10.43
N PRO A 144 -20.83 -4.54 10.47
CA PRO A 144 -21.34 -5.05 11.73
C PRO A 144 -20.16 -5.51 12.58
N TYR A 145 -20.02 -4.93 13.78
CA TYR A 145 -19.00 -5.38 14.72
C TYR A 145 -19.25 -6.86 15.00
N LEU A 146 -18.27 -7.72 14.73
CA LEU A 146 -18.36 -9.10 15.21
C LEU A 146 -18.46 -9.05 16.74
N PRO A 147 -19.36 -9.83 17.35
CA PRO A 147 -19.48 -9.87 18.80
C PRO A 147 -18.15 -10.34 19.38
N LEU A 148 -17.46 -9.44 20.07
CA LEU A 148 -16.32 -9.79 20.91
C LEU A 148 -16.89 -10.54 22.12
N SER A 149 -17.09 -11.86 21.99
CA SER A 149 -17.53 -12.68 23.12
C SER A 149 -16.40 -12.71 24.15
N THR A 150 -16.70 -12.20 25.34
CA THR A 150 -15.89 -12.34 26.55
C THR A 150 -16.41 -13.47 27.43
N GLU A 151 -17.25 -14.37 26.90
CA GLU A 151 -17.71 -15.55 27.63
C GLU A 151 -16.49 -16.40 28.03
N GLY A 152 -16.30 -16.55 29.35
CA GLY A 152 -15.16 -17.27 29.93
C GLY A 152 -13.96 -16.38 30.32
N CYS A 153 -13.97 -15.07 30.04
CA CYS A 153 -12.96 -14.16 30.55
C CYS A 153 -13.28 -13.75 31.99
N LEU A 154 -12.49 -14.24 32.94
CA LEU A 154 -12.54 -13.83 34.34
C LEU A 154 -12.05 -12.38 34.45
N VAL A 155 -12.98 -11.44 34.54
CA VAL A 155 -12.69 -10.07 34.94
C VAL A 155 -12.19 -10.13 36.38
N ASN A 156 -10.92 -9.83 36.60
CA ASN A 156 -10.38 -9.62 37.94
C ASN A 156 -11.14 -8.47 38.59
N GLY A 157 -12.12 -8.84 39.43
CA GLY A 157 -12.88 -7.92 40.27
C GLY A 157 -14.39 -7.92 40.02
N SER A 158 -15.07 -9.05 40.26
CA SER A 158 -16.45 -9.12 40.83
C SER A 158 -17.18 -10.46 40.57
N HIS A 159 -16.50 -11.60 40.65
CA HIS A 159 -17.19 -12.87 40.89
C HIS A 159 -16.37 -13.71 41.88
N PRO A 160 -16.95 -14.21 42.98
CA PRO A 160 -16.28 -15.17 43.84
C PRO A 160 -16.13 -16.45 43.01
N LEU A 161 -14.95 -16.64 42.43
CA LEU A 161 -14.54 -17.95 41.95
C LEU A 161 -14.68 -18.91 43.12
N LEU A 162 -15.55 -19.90 42.96
CA LEU A 162 -15.55 -21.13 43.75
C LEU A 162 -14.23 -21.85 43.45
N ILE A 163 -13.14 -21.33 44.01
CA ILE A 163 -11.89 -22.05 44.13
C ILE A 163 -12.19 -23.15 45.14
N ASN A 164 -12.36 -24.37 44.64
CA ASN A 164 -12.34 -25.57 45.48
C ASN A 164 -10.98 -25.60 46.19
N SER A 165 -10.96 -25.08 47.42
CA SER A 165 -9.76 -25.02 48.24
C SER A 165 -9.42 -26.43 48.68
N THR A 166 -8.39 -27.02 48.07
CA THR A 166 -7.80 -28.25 48.59
C THR A 166 -7.16 -27.92 49.94
N THR A 167 -7.89 -28.24 51.01
CA THR A 167 -7.43 -28.51 52.38
C THR A 167 -6.08 -27.92 52.78
N ALA A 168 -6.11 -26.79 53.49
CA ALA A 168 -4.99 -26.31 54.27
C ALA A 168 -4.75 -27.25 55.47
N TYR A 169 -3.58 -27.90 55.50
CA TYR A 169 -3.07 -28.56 56.69
C TYR A 169 -2.74 -27.51 57.76
N SER A 170 -3.32 -27.68 58.94
CA SER A 170 -3.15 -26.86 60.13
C SER A 170 -1.73 -26.98 60.72
N PHE A 171 -1.07 -25.84 60.92
CA PHE A 171 0.00 -25.68 61.90
C PHE A 171 -0.48 -24.70 62.97
N PRO A 172 -0.54 -25.08 64.27
CA PRO A 172 -0.95 -24.17 65.32
C PRO A 172 0.22 -23.27 65.72
N ASN A 173 -0.12 -22.06 66.19
CA ASN A 173 0.71 -21.11 66.99
C ASN A 173 1.15 -19.82 66.29
N SER A 174 0.25 -18.82 66.20
CA SER A 174 0.51 -17.42 66.61
C SER A 174 -0.74 -16.54 66.46
N PRO A 175 -0.91 -15.48 67.27
CA PRO A 175 -2.18 -14.79 67.44
C PRO A 175 -2.38 -13.72 66.35
N THR A 176 -3.40 -13.90 65.50
CA THR A 176 -3.79 -12.87 64.53
C THR A 176 -5.12 -12.24 64.90
N THR A 177 -5.04 -10.94 65.12
CA THR A 177 -6.09 -9.94 65.33
C THR A 177 -7.40 -10.24 64.60
N THR A 178 -8.45 -10.46 65.37
CA THR A 178 -9.86 -10.41 64.93
C THR A 178 -10.21 -9.02 64.43
N VAL A 179 -10.52 -8.90 63.15
CA VAL A 179 -11.32 -7.78 62.61
C VAL A 179 -12.66 -8.37 62.16
N PRO A 180 -13.81 -7.96 62.72
CA PRO A 180 -15.11 -8.51 62.35
C PRO A 180 -15.58 -7.91 61.02
N SER A 181 -15.84 -8.76 60.03
CA SER A 181 -16.60 -8.38 58.85
C SER A 181 -18.10 -8.34 59.19
N SER A 182 -18.63 -7.15 59.46
CA SER A 182 -20.07 -6.90 59.49
C SER A 182 -20.55 -6.64 58.06
N TYR A 183 -21.21 -7.61 57.44
CA TYR A 183 -22.10 -7.35 56.30
C TYR A 183 -23.55 -7.43 56.78
N THR A 184 -24.20 -6.28 56.79
CA THR A 184 -25.65 -6.17 57.00
C THR A 184 -26.31 -6.51 55.67
N SER A 185 -27.01 -7.66 55.65
CA SER A 185 -27.92 -8.03 54.57
C SER A 185 -29.20 -7.20 54.69
N THR A 186 -29.44 -6.31 53.74
CA THR A 186 -30.78 -5.80 53.46
C THR A 186 -31.09 -6.07 52.00
N GLY A 187 -31.94 -7.07 51.78
CA GLY A 187 -32.56 -7.33 50.49
C GLY A 187 -33.45 -6.15 50.08
N ILE A 188 -33.29 -5.72 48.85
CA ILE A 188 -34.27 -4.88 48.15
C ILE A 188 -34.43 -5.49 46.76
N ASN A 189 -35.69 -5.78 46.44
CA ASN A 189 -36.18 -6.45 45.25
C ASN A 189 -35.66 -5.83 43.93
N PRO A 190 -35.48 -6.61 42.86
CA PRO A 190 -35.20 -6.05 41.55
C PRO A 190 -36.43 -5.30 41.04
N VAL A 191 -36.30 -3.97 40.93
CA VAL A 191 -37.19 -3.15 40.11
C VAL A 191 -37.05 -3.64 38.67
N ALA A 192 -38.14 -4.18 38.15
CA ALA A 192 -38.33 -4.45 36.74
C ALA A 192 -38.29 -3.13 35.97
N SER A 193 -37.10 -2.75 35.49
CA SER A 193 -36.96 -1.81 34.38
C SER A 193 -37.00 -2.61 33.10
N THR A 194 -38.19 -2.66 32.50
CA THR A 194 -38.45 -3.15 31.15
C THR A 194 -37.72 -2.28 30.14
N HIS A 195 -36.42 -2.46 29.95
CA HIS A 195 -35.80 -2.23 28.64
C HIS A 195 -35.61 -3.59 27.98
N ASN A 196 -36.71 -4.05 27.41
CA ASN A 196 -36.74 -5.02 26.34
C ASN A 196 -35.77 -4.53 25.25
N PRO A 197 -34.62 -5.16 24.97
CA PRO A 197 -34.07 -5.04 23.64
C PRO A 197 -35.05 -5.84 22.80
N GLN A 198 -36.01 -5.13 22.20
CA GLN A 198 -36.71 -5.69 21.07
C GLN A 198 -35.62 -6.22 20.15
N ILE A 199 -35.60 -7.54 19.99
CA ILE A 199 -35.06 -8.19 18.80
C ILE A 199 -35.86 -7.53 17.69
N GLU A 200 -35.37 -6.39 17.21
CA GLU A 200 -35.77 -5.86 15.93
C GLU A 200 -35.34 -6.95 14.96
N ALA A 201 -36.37 -7.66 14.47
CA ALA A 201 -36.26 -8.49 13.31
C ALA A 201 -35.37 -7.75 12.32
N ILE A 202 -34.33 -8.44 11.86
CA ILE A 202 -33.54 -8.03 10.70
C ILE A 202 -34.56 -7.68 9.64
N ASP A 203 -34.74 -6.39 9.36
CA ASP A 203 -35.55 -5.95 8.25
C ASP A 203 -34.75 -6.34 7.01
N VAL A 204 -35.01 -7.55 6.50
CA VAL A 204 -34.50 -8.08 5.23
C VAL A 204 -35.23 -7.36 4.09
N SER A 205 -35.19 -6.04 4.14
CA SER A 205 -35.95 -5.14 3.28
C SER A 205 -35.03 -3.96 2.93
N SER A 206 -34.20 -4.15 1.92
CA SER A 206 -33.34 -3.12 1.29
C SER A 206 -31.89 -2.99 1.80
N THR A 207 -31.18 -4.09 2.07
CA THR A 207 -29.73 -4.08 1.77
C THR A 207 -29.56 -4.06 0.27
N SER A 208 -29.71 -2.88 -0.32
CA SER A 208 -29.10 -2.57 -1.60
C SER A 208 -27.61 -2.83 -1.40
N HIS A 209 -27.14 -4.02 -1.76
CA HIS A 209 -25.71 -4.34 -1.80
C HIS A 209 -25.09 -3.40 -2.83
N THR A 210 -24.70 -2.23 -2.36
CA THR A 210 -24.20 -1.19 -3.24
C THR A 210 -22.75 -1.55 -3.51
N ILE A 211 -22.24 -1.29 -4.71
CA ILE A 211 -20.86 -1.59 -5.08
C ILE A 211 -19.82 -0.94 -4.12
N TYR A 212 -20.28 0.05 -3.35
CA TYR A 212 -19.53 0.79 -2.34
C TYR A 212 -19.41 0.10 -0.97
N ASP A 213 -20.17 -0.97 -0.71
CA ASP A 213 -20.09 -1.78 0.52
C ASP A 213 -18.92 -2.78 0.50
N ILE A 214 -18.24 -2.91 -0.64
CA ILE A 214 -17.02 -3.70 -0.75
C ILE A 214 -15.98 -3.23 0.28
N SER A 215 -15.36 -4.20 0.96
CA SER A 215 -14.30 -3.92 1.93
C SER A 215 -13.16 -3.15 1.26
N TYR A 216 -12.66 -2.11 1.95
CA TYR A 216 -11.56 -1.28 1.47
C TYR A 216 -10.25 -2.07 1.26
N CYS A 217 -10.16 -3.28 1.82
CA CYS A 217 -9.06 -4.21 1.56
C CYS A 217 -9.00 -4.69 0.10
N TYR A 218 -10.13 -4.74 -0.59
CA TYR A 218 -10.19 -5.22 -1.98
C TYR A 218 -9.90 -4.15 -3.02
N SER A 219 -9.88 -2.86 -2.65
CA SER A 219 -9.65 -1.76 -3.60
C SER A 219 -8.35 -1.95 -4.38
N GLY A 220 -7.25 -2.36 -3.72
CA GLY A 220 -5.98 -2.61 -4.40
C GLY A 220 -6.01 -3.78 -5.39
N ILE A 221 -6.54 -4.93 -4.96
CA ILE A 221 -6.60 -6.15 -5.78
C ILE A 221 -7.53 -5.95 -6.99
N MET A 222 -8.67 -5.27 -6.78
CA MET A 222 -9.58 -4.92 -7.87
C MET A 222 -8.88 -4.01 -8.89
N GLY A 223 -8.09 -3.04 -8.44
CA GLY A 223 -7.21 -2.27 -9.32
C GLY A 223 -6.30 -3.15 -10.18
N VAL A 224 -5.54 -4.04 -9.57
CA VAL A 224 -4.62 -4.95 -10.26
C VAL A 224 -5.35 -5.79 -11.33
N ILE A 225 -6.47 -6.41 -10.97
CA ILE A 225 -7.22 -7.29 -11.87
C ILE A 225 -7.80 -6.50 -13.05
N ILE A 226 -8.42 -5.35 -12.77
CA ILE A 226 -9.04 -4.51 -13.81
C ILE A 226 -7.97 -4.01 -14.77
N THR A 227 -6.82 -3.55 -14.27
CA THR A 227 -5.70 -3.16 -15.12
C THR A 227 -5.26 -4.31 -16.02
N MET A 228 -5.05 -5.50 -15.46
CA MET A 228 -4.58 -6.66 -16.23
C MET A 228 -5.56 -7.09 -17.32
N VAL A 229 -6.87 -7.06 -17.03
CA VAL A 229 -7.94 -7.38 -17.99
C VAL A 229 -8.00 -6.33 -19.11
N ILE A 230 -8.07 -5.05 -18.76
CA ILE A 230 -8.19 -3.97 -19.75
C ILE A 230 -6.93 -3.89 -20.60
N SER A 231 -5.74 -3.99 -19.99
CA SER A 231 -4.48 -3.99 -20.73
C SER A 231 -4.39 -5.16 -21.69
N SER A 232 -4.87 -6.34 -21.32
CA SER A 232 -4.92 -7.51 -22.21
C SER A 232 -5.90 -7.30 -23.36
N LEU A 233 -7.13 -6.85 -23.08
CA LEU A 233 -8.17 -6.60 -24.10
C LEU A 233 -7.73 -5.55 -25.11
N VAL A 234 -7.26 -4.39 -24.63
CA VAL A 234 -6.79 -3.31 -25.52
C VAL A 234 -5.58 -3.77 -26.33
N SER A 235 -4.68 -4.56 -25.75
CA SER A 235 -3.54 -5.08 -26.50
C SER A 235 -3.95 -6.07 -27.60
N LEU A 236 -4.96 -6.90 -27.36
CA LEU A 236 -5.52 -7.78 -28.39
C LEU A 236 -6.21 -6.98 -29.51
N CYS A 237 -6.96 -5.94 -29.17
CA CYS A 237 -7.65 -5.10 -30.16
C CYS A 237 -6.70 -4.21 -30.98
N THR A 238 -5.62 -3.70 -30.37
CA THR A 238 -4.70 -2.75 -31.03
C THR A 238 -3.52 -3.45 -31.73
N GLY A 239 -3.44 -4.78 -31.63
CA GLY A 239 -2.34 -5.60 -32.13
C GLY A 239 -1.39 -6.03 -31.00
N PRO A 240 -1.31 -7.34 -30.69
CA PRO A 240 -0.45 -7.86 -29.65
C PRO A 240 1.04 -7.75 -30.04
N VAL A 241 1.92 -7.68 -29.04
CA VAL A 241 3.37 -7.57 -29.28
C VAL A 241 3.93 -8.87 -29.82
N ALA A 242 4.66 -8.80 -30.94
CA ALA A 242 5.31 -9.96 -31.51
C ALA A 242 6.36 -10.55 -30.56
N PRO A 243 6.44 -11.90 -30.42
CA PRO A 243 7.34 -12.57 -29.47
C PRO A 243 8.83 -12.29 -29.72
N LYS A 244 9.21 -11.83 -30.92
CA LYS A 244 10.57 -11.39 -31.26
C LYS A 244 10.99 -10.11 -30.53
N ASN A 245 10.04 -9.22 -30.24
CA ASN A 245 10.29 -7.92 -29.60
C ASN A 245 10.19 -7.97 -28.07
N VAL A 246 9.88 -9.13 -27.51
CA VAL A 246 9.76 -9.32 -26.06
C VAL A 246 11.11 -9.76 -25.50
N ASN A 247 11.67 -8.97 -24.58
CA ASN A 247 12.91 -9.33 -23.93
C ASN A 247 12.68 -10.47 -22.93
N LYS A 248 13.18 -11.65 -23.28
CA LYS A 248 13.01 -12.91 -22.53
C LYS A 248 13.60 -12.89 -21.11
N LYS A 249 14.44 -11.89 -20.76
CA LYS A 249 14.98 -11.74 -19.40
C LYS A 249 14.03 -11.04 -18.43
N LEU A 250 13.03 -10.30 -18.92
CA LEU A 250 12.11 -9.52 -18.08
C LEU A 250 10.76 -10.21 -17.84
N VAL A 251 10.42 -11.21 -18.67
CA VAL A 251 9.13 -11.91 -18.63
C VAL A 251 9.29 -13.26 -17.95
N ASN A 252 8.27 -13.69 -17.19
CA ASN A 252 8.22 -15.03 -16.63
C ASN A 252 8.33 -16.10 -17.73
N LEU A 253 9.23 -17.06 -17.57
CA LEU A 253 9.51 -18.10 -18.57
C LEU A 253 8.26 -18.89 -18.98
N THR A 254 7.34 -19.14 -18.05
CA THR A 254 6.08 -19.85 -18.30
C THR A 254 5.14 -19.02 -19.18
N CYS A 255 5.02 -17.73 -18.87
CA CYS A 255 4.21 -16.80 -19.67
C CYS A 255 4.80 -16.60 -21.08
N ALA A 256 6.13 -16.59 -21.21
CA ALA A 256 6.79 -16.52 -22.51
C ALA A 256 6.51 -17.74 -23.40
N ARG A 257 6.45 -18.95 -22.80
CA ARG A 257 6.05 -20.18 -23.51
C ARG A 257 4.58 -20.14 -23.93
N LEU A 258 3.71 -19.76 -23.01
CA LEU A 258 2.27 -19.62 -23.27
C LEU A 258 2.01 -18.61 -24.40
N HIS A 259 2.74 -17.49 -24.40
CA HIS A 259 2.66 -16.49 -25.45
C HIS A 259 3.08 -17.01 -26.81
N HIS A 260 4.16 -17.78 -26.87
CA HIS A 260 4.60 -18.38 -28.13
C HIS A 260 3.57 -19.37 -28.69
N GLN A 261 2.88 -20.11 -27.80
CA GLN A 261 1.78 -20.99 -28.18
C GLN A 261 0.54 -20.19 -28.64
N LEU A 262 0.15 -19.14 -27.90
CA LEU A 262 -0.95 -18.25 -28.26
C LEU A 262 -0.70 -17.50 -29.57
N TRP A 263 0.54 -17.10 -29.83
CA TRP A 263 0.94 -16.40 -31.05
C TRP A 263 0.74 -17.26 -32.31
N GLN A 264 0.97 -18.57 -32.20
CA GLN A 264 0.72 -19.52 -33.30
C GLN A 264 -0.77 -19.76 -33.56
N LEU A 265 -1.64 -19.44 -32.60
CA LEU A 265 -3.10 -19.60 -32.71
C LEU A 265 -3.81 -18.33 -33.21
N LEU A 266 -3.12 -17.19 -33.28
CA LEU A 266 -3.69 -15.92 -33.73
C LEU A 266 -3.82 -15.88 -35.27
N PRO A 267 -5.03 -15.71 -35.84
CA PRO A 267 -5.19 -15.51 -37.27
C PRO A 267 -4.53 -14.18 -37.68
N ASN A 268 -3.83 -14.16 -38.82
CA ASN A 268 -3.09 -13.00 -39.37
C ASN A 268 -1.87 -12.51 -38.56
N HIS A 269 -1.16 -13.39 -37.85
CA HIS A 269 0.06 -13.03 -37.10
C HIS A 269 1.15 -12.34 -37.96
N ASP A 270 1.23 -12.65 -39.26
CA ASP A 270 2.18 -12.07 -40.20
C ASP A 270 1.92 -10.58 -40.47
N SER A 271 0.65 -10.17 -40.49
CA SER A 271 0.25 -8.78 -40.77
C SER A 271 0.68 -7.83 -39.63
N TYR A 272 0.58 -8.30 -38.38
CA TYR A 272 1.03 -7.54 -37.20
C TYR A 272 2.55 -7.46 -37.06
N SER A 273 3.29 -8.45 -37.57
CA SER A 273 4.76 -8.41 -37.60
C SER A 273 5.26 -7.29 -38.51
N ASN A 274 4.70 -7.22 -39.73
CA ASN A 274 5.10 -6.23 -40.73
C ASN A 274 4.79 -4.79 -40.29
N ASP A 275 3.63 -4.54 -39.68
CA ASP A 275 3.24 -3.23 -39.14
C ASP A 275 4.16 -2.73 -37.99
N MET A 276 4.79 -3.66 -37.26
CA MET A 276 5.76 -3.32 -36.21
C MET A 276 7.16 -3.14 -36.76
N GLU A 277 7.61 -3.96 -37.72
CA GLU A 277 8.92 -3.79 -38.37
C GLU A 277 9.01 -2.43 -39.08
N ASP A 278 7.96 -1.99 -39.78
CA ASP A 278 7.92 -0.67 -40.43
C ASP A 278 7.96 0.50 -39.44
N LYS A 279 7.48 0.32 -38.20
CA LYS A 279 7.52 1.35 -37.14
C LYS A 279 8.80 1.32 -36.32
N VAL A 280 9.51 0.20 -36.28
CA VAL A 280 10.75 0.00 -35.51
C VAL A 280 11.99 0.31 -36.36
N ALA A 281 11.99 -0.06 -37.64
CA ALA A 281 13.09 0.21 -38.58
C ALA A 281 13.56 1.68 -38.63
N PRO A 282 12.70 2.71 -38.65
CA PRO A 282 13.15 4.11 -38.64
C PRO A 282 13.69 4.57 -37.28
N ASN A 283 13.32 3.91 -36.17
CA ASN A 283 13.76 4.30 -34.83
C ASN A 283 15.08 3.63 -34.41
N LEU A 284 15.42 2.47 -34.97
CA LEU A 284 16.70 1.79 -34.70
C LEU A 284 17.88 2.52 -35.37
N THR A 285 17.70 3.10 -36.55
CA THR A 285 18.76 3.86 -37.24
C THR A 285 19.06 5.18 -36.56
N THR A 286 18.07 5.85 -35.97
CA THR A 286 18.27 7.09 -35.19
C THR A 286 18.89 6.81 -33.81
N SER A 287 18.47 5.75 -33.12
CA SER A 287 18.99 5.41 -31.78
C SER A 287 20.38 4.76 -31.81
N ALA A 288 20.73 4.05 -32.89
CA ALA A 288 22.08 3.51 -33.08
C ALA A 288 23.13 4.61 -33.37
N SER A 289 22.76 5.70 -34.05
CA SER A 289 23.69 6.82 -34.28
C SER A 289 23.94 7.60 -32.98
N THR A 290 22.91 7.86 -32.18
CA THR A 290 23.07 8.58 -30.90
C THR A 290 23.85 7.77 -29.87
N GLY A 291 23.60 6.46 -29.78
CA GLY A 291 24.32 5.59 -28.85
C GLY A 291 25.81 5.40 -29.18
N LEU A 292 26.19 5.43 -30.47
CA LEU A 292 27.60 5.33 -30.87
C LEU A 292 28.36 6.63 -30.57
N ASP A 293 27.72 7.79 -30.76
CA ASP A 293 28.29 9.10 -30.45
C ASP A 293 28.50 9.28 -28.93
N ASP A 294 27.55 8.83 -28.10
CA ASP A 294 27.65 8.90 -26.64
C ASP A 294 28.75 7.98 -26.08
N VAL A 295 28.92 6.78 -26.64
CA VAL A 295 30.00 5.85 -26.25
C VAL A 295 31.37 6.38 -26.68
N GLN A 296 31.49 7.03 -27.84
CA GLN A 296 32.74 7.68 -28.25
C GLN A 296 33.09 8.90 -27.38
N GLN A 297 32.10 9.68 -26.95
CA GLN A 297 32.33 10.78 -26.00
C GLN A 297 32.75 10.28 -24.61
N LEU A 298 32.12 9.23 -24.10
CA LEU A 298 32.48 8.64 -22.80
C LEU A 298 33.89 8.02 -22.82
N THR A 299 34.29 7.42 -23.96
CA THR A 299 35.64 6.84 -24.11
C THR A 299 36.70 7.95 -24.17
N LYS A 300 36.47 9.05 -24.89
CA LYS A 300 37.40 10.21 -24.89
C LYS A 300 37.54 10.88 -23.52
N LYS A 301 36.46 10.93 -22.74
CA LYS A 301 36.46 11.55 -21.40
C LYS A 301 37.21 10.72 -20.35
N GLN A 302 37.27 9.40 -20.51
CA GLN A 302 38.02 8.50 -19.64
C GLN A 302 39.53 8.52 -19.92
N THR A 303 39.96 8.68 -21.17
CA THR A 303 41.39 8.71 -21.53
C THR A 303 42.05 10.06 -21.26
N GLY A 304 41.28 11.17 -21.26
CA GLY A 304 41.81 12.52 -21.02
C GLY A 304 42.03 12.90 -19.54
N SER A 305 41.71 12.03 -18.58
CA SER A 305 41.76 12.35 -17.15
C SER A 305 42.81 11.55 -16.37
N ARG A 306 43.73 10.83 -17.05
CA ARG A 306 44.72 9.93 -16.43
C ARG A 306 46.19 10.39 -16.55
N GLU A 307 46.44 11.62 -16.97
CA GLU A 307 47.77 12.23 -16.95
C GLU A 307 47.71 13.55 -16.18
N ASP A 308 47.90 13.50 -14.86
CA ASP A 308 48.57 14.55 -14.07
C ASP A 308 48.50 14.19 -12.58
N TYR A 309 49.47 13.38 -12.14
CA TYR A 309 49.93 13.38 -10.75
C TYR A 309 51.44 13.63 -10.79
N PRO A 310 51.93 14.82 -10.41
CA PRO A 310 53.36 15.02 -10.24
C PRO A 310 53.84 14.27 -8.99
N ASN A 311 54.91 13.51 -9.16
CA ASN A 311 55.64 12.85 -8.09
C ASN A 311 56.18 13.89 -7.08
N LEU A 312 55.75 13.81 -5.83
CA LEU A 312 56.54 14.05 -4.61
C LEU A 312 55.73 13.65 -3.37
#